data_AF-A0A3N2C7G2-F1
#
_entry.id   AF-A0A3N2C7G2-F1
#
_cell.length_a   1.000
_cell.length_b   1.000
_cell.length_c   1.000
_cell.angle_alpha   90.00
_cell.angle_beta   90.00
_cell.angle_gamma   90.00
#
_symmetry.space_group_name_H-M   'P 1'
#
loop_
_entity.id
_entity.type
_entity.pdbx_description
1 polymer ?
#
loop_
_entity_poly.entity_id
_entity_poly.type
_entity_poly.pdbx_seq_one_letter_code
_entity_poly.pdbx_strand_id
1 'polypeptide(L)'
;MSTVLERGTTTTVAWAEPDATLWVASVDGEYAGMVEFRDGRFVAASSTGKDLGVFVSLLRAKEAVENGPAKTLQFPYVAAVAASAIVSATAVAFTAFAVL
;
A
#
# COMPACT_ATOMS: atom_id res chain seq x y z
N MET A 1 -25.12 -19.43 32.04
CA MET A 1 -24.85 -18.23 31.22
C MET A 1 -23.44 -18.35 30.69
N SER A 2 -23.29 -18.74 29.42
CA SER A 2 -21.98 -18.90 28.78
C SER A 2 -21.70 -17.64 27.97
N THR A 3 -20.64 -16.92 28.31
CA THR A 3 -20.20 -15.75 27.54
C THR A 3 -19.68 -16.23 26.19
N VAL A 4 -20.34 -15.79 25.11
CA VAL A 4 -19.80 -15.94 23.76
C VAL A 4 -18.73 -14.85 23.64
N LEU A 5 -17.47 -15.25 23.68
CA LEU A 5 -16.39 -14.38 23.23
C LEU A 5 -16.61 -14.16 21.74
N GLU A 6 -17.10 -12.98 21.36
CA GLU A 6 -17.08 -12.56 19.95
C GLU A 6 -15.62 -12.72 19.48
N ARG A 7 -15.37 -13.73 18.64
CA ARG A 7 -14.08 -13.86 17.96
C ARG A 7 -13.94 -12.59 17.13
N GLY A 8 -13.11 -11.65 17.60
CA GLY A 8 -12.75 -10.48 16.82
C GLY A 8 -12.34 -10.96 15.43
N THR A 9 -13.05 -10.48 14.42
CA THR A 9 -12.82 -10.85 13.03
C THR A 9 -11.42 -10.38 12.66
N THR A 10 -10.43 -11.28 12.74
CA THR A 10 -9.11 -11.03 12.18
C THR A 10 -9.29 -11.04 10.67
N THR A 11 -9.35 -9.84 10.10
CA THR A 11 -9.35 -9.63 8.65
C THR A 11 -8.05 -10.21 8.09
N THR A 12 -8.16 -11.31 7.34
CA THR A 12 -7.02 -11.97 6.73
C THR A 12 -6.59 -11.19 5.49
N VAL A 13 -5.34 -10.75 5.45
CA VAL A 13 -4.75 -10.13 4.26
C VAL A 13 -4.23 -11.22 3.32
N ALA A 14 -4.73 -11.23 2.09
CA ALA A 14 -4.20 -12.05 1.01
C ALA A 14 -3.09 -11.28 0.28
N TRP A 15 -2.03 -11.98 -0.12
CA TRP A 15 -0.91 -11.39 -0.85
C TRP A 15 -0.75 -12.05 -2.22
N ALA A 16 -0.61 -11.23 -3.26
CA ALA A 16 -0.26 -11.65 -4.61
C ALA A 16 1.11 -11.07 -5.00
N GLU A 17 1.82 -11.77 -5.89
CA GLU A 17 3.11 -11.35 -6.46
C GLU A 17 2.97 -11.25 -7.99
N PRO A 18 2.41 -10.15 -8.52
CA PRO A 18 2.24 -9.96 -9.96
C PRO A 18 3.57 -9.80 -10.71
N ASP A 19 4.63 -9.37 -10.03
CA ASP A 19 5.99 -9.23 -10.56
C ASP A 19 7.01 -9.58 -9.47
N ALA A 20 8.25 -9.96 -9.86
CA ALA A 20 9.33 -10.30 -8.95
C ALA A 20 9.72 -9.17 -7.97
N THR A 21 9.33 -7.93 -8.28
CA THR A 21 9.60 -6.74 -7.48
C THR A 21 8.36 -6.14 -6.84
N LEU A 22 7.18 -6.74 -7.00
CA LEU A 22 5.91 -6.16 -6.54
C LEU A 22 5.03 -7.18 -5.83
N TRP A 23 4.58 -6.83 -4.63
CA TRP A 23 3.60 -7.58 -3.85
C TRP A 23 2.38 -6.71 -3.57
N VAL A 24 1.19 -7.26 -3.82
CA VAL A 24 -0.08 -6.56 -3.64
C VAL A 24 -0.89 -7.25 -2.56
N ALA A 25 -1.37 -6.45 -1.60
CA ALA A 25 -2.25 -6.89 -0.53
C ALA A 25 -3.71 -6.73 -0.95
N SER A 26 -4.54 -7.69 -0.57
CA SER A 26 -5.98 -7.63 -0.71
C SER A 26 -6.70 -8.09 0.55
N VAL A 27 -7.82 -7.45 0.85
CA VAL A 27 -8.72 -7.78 1.96
C VAL A 27 -10.10 -7.97 1.36
N ASP A 28 -10.70 -9.14 1.56
CA ASP A 28 -12.03 -9.47 1.02
C ASP A 28 -12.16 -9.22 -0.50
N GLY A 29 -11.06 -9.39 -1.25
CA GLY A 29 -10.99 -9.14 -2.69
C GLY A 29 -10.69 -7.69 -3.09
N GLU A 30 -10.68 -6.77 -2.14
CA GLU A 30 -10.38 -5.34 -2.35
C GLU A 30 -8.90 -5.04 -2.16
N TYR A 31 -8.37 -4.07 -2.91
CA TYR A 31 -6.98 -3.63 -2.78
C TYR A 31 -6.71 -2.98 -1.41
N ALA A 32 -5.75 -3.53 -0.67
CA ALA A 32 -5.41 -3.10 0.69
C ALA A 32 -4.06 -2.36 0.78
N GLY A 33 -3.21 -2.47 -0.24
CA GLY A 33 -1.91 -1.83 -0.29
C GLY A 33 -0.90 -2.65 -1.10
N MET A 34 0.36 -2.22 -1.08
CA MET A 34 1.42 -2.90 -1.82
C MET A 34 2.78 -2.73 -1.17
N VAL A 35 3.70 -3.59 -1.58
CA VAL A 35 5.14 -3.48 -1.33
C VAL A 35 5.86 -3.57 -2.67
N GLU A 36 6.73 -2.61 -2.96
CA GLU A 36 7.58 -2.60 -4.15
C GLU A 36 9.05 -2.70 -3.73
N PHE A 37 9.84 -3.54 -4.39
CA PHE A 37 11.29 -3.59 -4.23
C PHE A 37 11.98 -2.69 -5.24
N ARG A 38 12.57 -1.59 -4.77
CA ARG A 38 13.34 -0.64 -5.59
C ARG A 38 14.53 -0.11 -4.81
N ASP A 39 15.63 0.18 -5.52
CA ASP A 39 16.87 0.71 -4.93
C ASP A 39 17.42 -0.13 -3.76
N GLY A 40 17.24 -1.46 -3.82
CA GLY A 40 17.71 -2.37 -2.76
C GLY A 40 16.90 -2.29 -1.47
N ARG A 41 15.66 -1.78 -1.52
CA ARG A 41 14.76 -1.58 -0.38
C ARG A 41 13.33 -1.97 -0.74
N PHE A 42 12.53 -2.32 0.28
CA PHE A 42 11.11 -2.58 0.17
C PHE A 42 10.33 -1.33 0.58
N VAL A 43 9.56 -0.76 -0.33
CA VAL A 43 8.73 0.42 -0.11
C VAL A 43 7.29 -0.04 0.06
N ALA A 44 6.70 0.23 1.22
CA ALA A 44 5.30 -0.13 1.50
C ALA A 44 4.37 1.06 1.29
N ALA A 45 3.22 0.83 0.67
CA ALA A 45 2.18 1.82 0.45
C ALA A 45 0.80 1.27 0.83
N SER A 46 -0.06 2.14 1.35
CA SER A 46 -1.45 1.79 1.69
C SER A 46 -2.34 1.69 0.44
N SER A 47 -3.59 1.26 0.63
CA SER A 47 -4.63 1.27 -0.41
C SER A 47 -4.85 2.64 -1.09
N THR A 48 -4.50 3.73 -0.40
CA THR A 48 -4.62 5.12 -0.92
C THR A 48 -3.35 5.63 -1.60
N GLY A 49 -2.30 4.81 -1.70
CA GLY A 49 -0.99 5.22 -2.20
C GLY A 49 -0.15 6.01 -1.19
N LYS A 50 -0.63 6.23 0.04
CA LYS A 50 0.18 6.83 1.10
C LYS A 50 1.35 5.91 1.46
N ASP A 51 2.55 6.45 1.48
CA ASP A 51 3.76 5.78 1.93
C ASP A 51 3.64 5.36 3.41
N LEU A 52 3.91 4.08 3.67
CA LEU A 52 3.95 3.48 5.01
C LEU A 52 5.38 3.30 5.52
N GLY A 53 6.37 3.39 4.63
CA GLY A 53 7.78 3.41 4.98
C GLY A 53 8.66 2.65 3.99
N VAL A 54 9.97 2.67 4.29
CA VAL A 54 11.00 1.95 3.54
C VAL A 54 11.70 0.98 4.48
N PHE A 55 11.79 -0.28 4.05
CA PHE A 55 12.24 -1.39 4.87
C PHE A 55 13.36 -2.16 4.16
N VAL A 56 14.23 -2.78 4.96
CA VAL A 56 15.26 -3.71 4.44
C VAL A 56 14.76 -5.15 4.34
N SER A 57 13.52 -5.41 4.75
CA SER A 57 12.92 -6.74 4.82
C SER A 57 11.49 -6.71 4.27
N LEU A 58 11.18 -7.64 3.37
CA LEU A 58 9.84 -7.84 2.83
C LEU A 58 8.83 -8.12 3.95
N LEU A 59 9.20 -8.93 4.95
CA LEU A 59 8.33 -9.24 6.08
C LEU A 59 7.89 -7.97 6.82
N ARG A 60 8.84 -7.08 7.13
CA ARG A 60 8.56 -5.81 7.82
C ARG A 60 7.71 -4.87 6.98
N ALA A 61 7.92 -4.84 5.66
CA ALA A 61 7.09 -4.07 4.75
C ALA A 61 5.65 -4.60 4.69
N LYS A 62 5.46 -5.93 4.65
CA LYS A 62 4.13 -6.55 4.70
C LYS A 62 3.42 -6.29 6.03
N GLU A 63 4.12 -6.42 7.16
CA GLU A 63 3.60 -6.04 8.48
C GLU A 63 3.12 -4.58 8.51
N ALA A 64 3.84 -3.67 7.86
CA ALA A 64 3.43 -2.26 7.79
C ALA A 64 2.12 -2.06 7.00
N VAL A 65 1.93 -2.80 5.90
CA VAL A 65 0.67 -2.77 5.14
C VAL A 65 -0.47 -3.38 5.94
N GLU A 66 -0.24 -4.53 6.60
CA GLU A 66 -1.25 -5.24 7.39
C GLU A 66 -1.73 -4.44 8.61
N ASN A 67 -0.83 -3.71 9.26
CA ASN A 67 -1.17 -2.86 10.40
C ASN A 67 -1.76 -1.49 9.99
N GLY A 68 -1.76 -1.17 8.68
CA GLY A 68 -2.15 0.12 8.14
C GLY A 68 -1.23 1.26 8.59
N PRO A 69 -1.54 2.53 8.25
CA PRO A 69 -0.90 3.65 8.92
C PRO A 69 -1.14 3.46 10.42
N ALA A 70 -0.07 3.47 11.23
CA ALA A 70 -0.18 3.43 12.68
C ALA A 70 -1.36 4.32 13.07
N LYS A 71 -2.35 3.77 13.80
CA LYS A 71 -3.42 4.59 14.39
C LYS A 71 -2.69 5.69 15.15
N THR A 72 -2.62 6.88 14.55
CA THR A 72 -2.06 8.05 15.19
C THR A 72 -2.93 8.22 16.41
N LEU A 73 -2.44 7.79 17.58
CA LEU A 73 -2.93 8.33 18.82
C LEU A 73 -2.75 9.84 18.62
N GLN A 74 -3.88 10.51 18.54
CA GLN A 74 -4.05 11.87 18.08
C GLN A 74 -3.43 12.80 19.13
N PHE A 75 -2.10 12.82 19.19
CA PHE A 75 -1.37 13.85 19.91
C PHE A 75 -1.34 15.06 18.97
N PRO A 76 -1.81 16.25 19.42
CA PRO A 76 -1.77 17.45 18.61
C PRO A 76 -0.30 17.87 18.42
N TYR A 77 0.36 17.27 17.44
CA TYR A 77 1.71 17.63 17.04
C TYR A 77 1.64 18.44 15.75
N VAL A 78 1.99 19.71 15.92
CA VAL A 78 1.98 20.80 14.96
C VAL A 78 2.58 20.45 13.60
N ALA A 79 1.96 21.03 12.56
CA ALA A 79 2.27 20.94 11.15
C ALA A 79 3.77 20.93 10.81
N ALA A 80 4.22 19.88 10.13
CA ALA A 80 5.44 19.89 9.35
C ALA A 80 5.09 19.62 7.88
N VAL A 81 5.06 20.72 7.13
CA VAL A 81 5.03 20.77 5.66
C VAL A 81 6.20 19.98 5.08
N ALA A 82 5.91 19.03 4.18
CA ALA A 82 6.87 18.57 3.18
C ALA A 82 6.11 18.07 1.93
N ALA A 83 5.97 18.97 0.96
CA ALA A 83 5.82 18.63 -0.46
C ALA A 83 7.00 17.72 -0.87
N SER A 84 6.89 16.75 -1.78
CA SER A 84 6.65 16.93 -3.21
C SER A 84 6.72 15.55 -3.88
N ALA A 85 5.88 15.26 -4.89
CA ALA A 85 6.27 14.44 -6.04
C ALA A 85 5.28 14.65 -7.19
N ILE A 86 5.70 15.39 -8.20
CA ILE A 86 5.03 15.49 -9.50
C ILE A 86 5.33 14.17 -10.24
N VAL A 87 4.34 13.32 -10.46
CA VAL A 87 4.46 12.22 -11.43
C VAL A 87 4.04 12.76 -12.79
N SER A 88 5.03 12.88 -13.68
CA SER A 88 4.83 13.30 -15.07
C SER A 88 4.28 12.12 -15.88
N ALA A 89 3.04 12.21 -16.37
CA ALA A 89 2.45 11.21 -17.26
C ALA A 89 2.60 11.69 -18.71
N THR A 90 3.63 11.23 -19.42
CA THR A 90 3.63 11.29 -20.89
C THR A 90 2.91 10.07 -21.42
N ALA A 91 1.59 10.19 -21.63
CA ALA A 91 0.83 9.23 -22.42
C ALA A 91 1.11 9.49 -23.90
N VAL A 92 1.85 8.59 -24.56
CA VAL A 92 1.95 8.58 -26.02
C VAL A 92 0.73 7.84 -26.55
N ALA A 93 -0.32 8.58 -26.89
CA ALA A 93 -1.45 8.06 -27.65
C ALA A 93 -1.05 7.98 -29.13
N PHE A 94 -0.76 6.77 -29.63
CA PHE A 94 -0.77 6.51 -31.07
C PHE A 94 -2.23 6.26 -31.48
N THR A 95 -2.94 7.32 -31.85
CA THR A 95 -4.23 7.17 -32.53
C THR A 95 -3.98 7.13 -34.03
N ALA A 96 -4.26 5.97 -34.63
CA ALA A 96 -4.28 5.75 -36.06
C ALA A 96 -5.23 6.73 -36.76
N PHE A 97 -4.82 7.27 -37.91
CA PHE A 97 -5.76 7.79 -38.89
C PHE A 97 -5.42 7.19 -40.26
N ALA A 98 -6.30 6.31 -40.71
CA ALA A 98 -6.37 5.83 -42.08
C ALA A 98 -7.46 6.60 -42.83
N VAL A 99 -7.33 6.64 -44.17
CA VAL A 99 -8.35 7.01 -45.17
C VAL A 99 -8.52 8.53 -45.35
N LEU A 100 -8.47 9.14 -46.54
CA LEU A 100 -8.72 8.69 -47.92
C LEU A 100 -7.80 9.44 -48.90
#